data_AF-A0A9E4L8L3-F1
#
_entry.id   AF-A0A9E4L8L3-F1
#
_cell.length_a   1.000
_cell.length_b   1.000
_cell.length_c   1.000
_cell.angle_alpha   90.00
_cell.angle_beta   90.00
_cell.angle_gamma   90.00
#
_symmetry.space_group_name_H-M   'P 1'
#
loop_
_entity.id
_entity.type
_entity.pdbx_description
1 polymer ?
#
loop_
_entity_poly.entity_id
_entity_poly.type
_entity_poly.pdbx_seq_one_letter_code
_entity_poly.pdbx_strand_id
1 'polypeptide(L)'
;MSGNRQHSPARIESLKVQNFRALREAEFKKMTPLTVLLGPSGSGKSTVFDVFAFLAECFELGLRRAWDKRGRARELKTRGAEGPVTIEIKYREPGYPLVTYHLVVSSGR
;
A
#
# COMPACT_ATOMS: atom_id res chain seq x y z
N MET A 1 3.77 22.50 35.20
CA MET A 1 4.17 22.64 33.79
C MET A 1 4.16 21.27 33.14
N SER A 2 3.06 20.87 32.50
CA SER A 2 2.97 19.56 31.82
C SER A 2 3.55 19.72 30.42
N GLY A 3 4.66 19.01 30.15
CA GLY A 3 5.33 19.04 28.86
C GLY A 3 4.42 18.50 27.77
N ASN A 4 4.14 19.33 26.76
CA ASN A 4 3.44 18.97 25.55
C ASN A 4 4.26 17.88 24.82
N ARG A 5 3.96 16.60 25.04
CA ARG A 5 4.52 15.51 24.24
C ARG A 5 3.97 15.68 22.83
N GLN A 6 4.72 16.36 21.97
CA GLN A 6 4.47 16.35 20.53
C GLN A 6 4.67 14.92 20.04
N HIS A 7 3.64 14.09 20.13
CA HIS A 7 3.61 12.82 19.42
C HIS A 7 3.53 13.17 17.93
N SER A 8 4.66 13.05 17.23
CA SER A 8 4.66 13.10 15.77
C SER A 8 3.69 12.03 15.27
N PRO A 9 2.78 12.30 14.32
CA PRO A 9 1.85 11.28 13.84
C PRO A 9 2.61 10.12 13.20
N ALA A 10 1.99 8.94 13.18
CA ALA A 10 2.53 7.79 12.45
C ALA A 10 2.81 8.14 10.98
N ARG A 11 3.90 7.62 10.42
CA ARG A 11 4.33 7.95 9.04
C ARG A 11 4.75 6.73 8.26
N ILE A 12 4.27 6.63 7.03
CA ILE A 12 4.76 5.67 6.04
C ILE A 12 6.10 6.20 5.50
N GLU A 13 7.15 5.39 5.62
CA GLU A 13 8.51 5.70 5.15
C GLU A 13 8.86 4.96 3.86
N SER A 14 8.16 3.87 3.54
CA SER A 14 8.39 3.05 2.36
C SER A 14 7.12 2.36 1.87
N LEU A 15 7.00 2.23 0.56
CA LEU A 15 5.99 1.42 -0.11
C LEU A 15 6.68 0.57 -1.19
N LYS A 16 6.44 -0.74 -1.21
CA LYS A 16 6.78 -1.62 -2.34
C LYS A 16 5.53 -2.37 -2.78
N VAL A 17 5.27 -2.38 -4.09
CA VAL A 17 4.08 -3.01 -4.66
C VAL A 17 4.50 -3.82 -5.87
N GLN A 18 3.96 -5.04 -5.99
CA GLN A 18 4.11 -5.86 -7.18
C GLN A 18 2.77 -6.42 -7.63
N ASN A 19 2.61 -6.46 -8.96
CA ASN A 19 1.47 -7.06 -9.66
C ASN A 19 0.09 -6.49 -9.27
N PHE A 20 0.00 -5.21 -8.90
CA PHE A 20 -1.26 -4.56 -8.52
C PHE A 20 -1.75 -3.61 -9.63
N ARG A 21 -2.87 -3.96 -10.29
CA ARG A 21 -3.48 -3.18 -11.38
C ARG A 21 -2.43 -2.75 -12.42
N ALA A 22 -2.24 -1.45 -12.65
CA ALA A 22 -1.25 -0.91 -13.59
C ALA A 22 0.20 -1.04 -13.11
N LEU A 23 0.45 -1.35 -11.84
CA LEU A 23 1.78 -1.43 -11.24
C LEU A 23 2.29 -2.87 -11.27
N ARG A 24 3.09 -3.21 -12.30
CA ARG A 24 3.85 -4.48 -12.29
C ARG A 24 4.86 -4.49 -11.15
N GLU A 25 5.59 -3.41 -10.98
CA GLU A 25 6.46 -3.16 -9.83
C GLU A 25 6.55 -1.65 -9.59
N ALA A 26 6.44 -1.23 -8.33
CA ALA A 26 6.68 0.13 -7.89
C ALA A 26 7.31 0.13 -6.50
N GLU A 27 8.34 0.97 -6.30
CA GLU A 27 9.04 1.08 -5.04
C GLU A 27 9.29 2.56 -4.70
N PHE A 28 8.78 2.99 -3.55
CA PHE A 28 9.01 4.31 -2.97
C PHE A 28 9.87 4.12 -1.72
N LYS A 29 11.10 4.66 -1.75
CA LYS A 29 12.04 4.64 -0.64
C LYS A 29 12.07 6.00 0.02
N LYS A 30 12.19 6.04 1.35
CA LYS A 30 12.42 7.27 2.12
C LYS A 30 11.34 8.32 1.86
N MET A 31 10.06 7.92 1.88
CA MET A 31 8.94 8.84 1.77
C MET A 31 8.99 9.86 2.91
N THR A 32 8.83 11.13 2.57
CA THR A 32 8.80 12.24 3.53
C THR A 32 7.34 12.64 3.80
N PRO A 33 7.06 13.44 4.85
CA PRO A 33 5.71 13.91 5.15
C PRO A 33 4.99 14.57 3.97
N LEU A 34 5.73 15.19 3.06
CA LEU A 34 5.22 15.70 1.78
C LEU A 34 5.89 14.95 0.62
N THR A 35 5.17 13.98 0.07
CA THR A 35 5.57 13.25 -1.14
C THR A 35 4.61 13.61 -2.27
N VAL A 36 5.15 14.04 -3.42
CA VAL A 36 4.36 14.44 -4.60
C VAL A 36 4.60 13.45 -5.73
N LEU A 37 3.52 12.94 -6.34
CA LEU A 37 3.58 12.06 -7.51
C LEU A 37 3.29 12.85 -8.78
N LEU A 38 4.28 12.95 -9.68
CA LEU A 38 4.16 13.66 -10.96
C LEU A 38 4.32 12.69 -12.14
N GLY A 39 3.58 12.94 -13.22
CA GLY A 39 3.68 12.17 -14.46
C GLY A 39 2.45 12.26 -15.35
N PRO A 40 2.50 11.77 -16.60
CA PRO A 40 1.40 11.83 -17.57
C PRO A 40 0.11 11.12 -17.10
N SER A 41 -1.04 11.46 -17.69
CA SER A 41 -2.28 10.70 -17.44
C SER A 41 -2.08 9.21 -17.78
N GLY A 42 -2.67 8.32 -16.99
CA GLY A 42 -2.52 6.86 -17.17
C GLY A 42 -1.20 6.25 -16.66
N SER A 43 -0.25 7.05 -16.13
CA SER A 43 1.06 6.54 -15.65
C SER A 43 1.02 5.72 -14.34
N GLY A 44 -0.16 5.36 -13.84
CA GLY A 44 -0.32 4.58 -12.60
C GLY A 44 -0.34 5.37 -11.29
N LYS A 45 -0.32 6.71 -11.31
CA LYS A 45 -0.38 7.54 -10.08
C LYS A 45 -1.62 7.23 -9.23
N SER A 46 -2.81 7.23 -9.83
CA SER A 46 -4.05 6.87 -9.13
C SER A 46 -4.00 5.44 -8.58
N THR A 47 -3.30 4.53 -9.25
CA THR A 47 -3.11 3.16 -8.78
C THR A 47 -2.26 3.10 -7.50
N VAL A 48 -1.30 4.00 -7.29
CA VAL A 48 -0.58 4.10 -6.02
C VAL A 48 -1.52 4.49 -4.88
N PHE A 49 -2.44 5.43 -5.11
CA PHE A 49 -3.46 5.77 -4.12
C PHE A 49 -4.44 4.61 -3.87
N ASP A 50 -4.80 3.85 -4.93
CA ASP A 50 -5.64 2.66 -4.81
C ASP A 50 -5.03 1.58 -3.92
N VAL A 51 -3.69 1.49 -3.84
CA VAL A 51 -2.99 0.57 -2.95
C VAL A 51 -3.23 0.93 -1.49
N PHE A 52 -3.10 2.22 -1.13
CA PHE A 52 -3.40 2.67 0.22
C PHE A 52 -4.88 2.49 0.58
N ALA A 53 -5.78 2.81 -0.34
CA ALA A 53 -7.21 2.56 -0.15
C ALA A 53 -7.52 1.06 0.04
N PHE A 54 -6.87 0.18 -0.72
CA PHE A 54 -7.02 -1.27 -0.57
C PHE A 54 -6.53 -1.78 0.79
N LEU A 55 -5.39 -1.28 1.27
CA LEU A 55 -4.89 -1.64 2.60
C LEU A 55 -5.83 -1.17 3.71
N ALA A 56 -6.33 0.07 3.63
CA ALA A 56 -7.32 0.59 4.58
C ALA A 56 -8.58 -0.30 4.60
N GLU A 57 -9.13 -0.63 3.42
CA GLU A 57 -10.27 -1.54 3.30
C GLU A 57 -9.98 -2.94 3.87
N CYS A 58 -8.76 -3.47 3.71
CA CYS A 58 -8.36 -4.75 4.29
C CYS A 58 -8.38 -4.72 5.82
N PHE A 59 -7.96 -3.60 6.43
CA PHE A 59 -8.01 -3.42 7.88
C PHE A 59 -9.45 -3.24 8.39
N GLU A 60 -10.30 -2.52 7.65
CA GLU A 60 -11.68 -2.24 8.06
C GLU A 60 -12.62 -3.44 7.87
N LEU A 61 -12.53 -4.12 6.72
CA LEU A 61 -13.50 -5.14 6.30
C LEU A 61 -12.94 -6.56 6.29
N GLY A 62 -11.63 -6.70 6.47
CA GLY A 62 -10.89 -7.95 6.26
C GLY A 62 -10.52 -8.20 4.80
N LEU A 63 -9.38 -8.87 4.60
CA LEU A 63 -8.77 -9.11 3.30
C LEU A 63 -9.71 -9.74 2.27
N ARG A 64 -10.45 -10.80 2.65
CA ARG A 64 -11.38 -11.53 1.76
C ARG A 64 -12.44 -10.60 1.17
N ARG A 65 -13.06 -9.78 2.02
CA ARG A 65 -14.14 -8.87 1.60
C ARG A 65 -13.61 -7.71 0.78
N ALA A 66 -12.49 -7.12 1.17
CA ALA A 66 -11.82 -6.06 0.40
C ALA A 66 -11.42 -6.55 -1.01
N TRP A 67 -10.92 -7.79 -1.10
CA TRP A 67 -10.58 -8.43 -2.36
C TRP A 67 -11.81 -8.70 -3.24
N ASP A 68 -12.88 -9.24 -2.68
CA ASP A 68 -14.12 -9.54 -3.41
C ASP A 68 -14.81 -8.27 -3.92
N LYS A 69 -14.83 -7.20 -3.12
CA LYS A 69 -15.43 -5.89 -3.48
C LYS A 69 -14.80 -5.26 -4.73
N ARG A 70 -13.53 -5.53 -5.00
CA ARG A 70 -12.76 -4.95 -6.11
C ARG A 70 -12.62 -5.88 -7.31
N GLY A 71 -13.59 -6.77 -7.54
CA GLY A 71 -13.59 -7.67 -8.70
C GLY A 71 -12.58 -8.83 -8.62
N ARG A 72 -12.07 -9.14 -7.42
CA ARG A 72 -11.09 -10.22 -7.15
C ARG A 72 -9.81 -10.08 -7.98
N ALA A 73 -9.21 -11.22 -8.33
CA ALA A 73 -7.97 -11.32 -9.10
C ALA A 73 -8.03 -10.68 -10.49
N ARG A 74 -9.19 -10.71 -11.16
CA ARG A 74 -9.31 -10.27 -12.56
C ARG A 74 -9.10 -8.77 -12.71
N GLU A 75 -9.44 -7.99 -11.69
CA GLU A 75 -9.33 -6.54 -11.69
C GLU A 75 -8.18 -6.01 -10.83
N LEU A 76 -7.76 -6.73 -9.79
CA LEU A 76 -6.67 -6.30 -8.91
C LEU A 76 -5.28 -6.73 -9.37
N LYS A 77 -5.15 -7.85 -10.07
CA LYS A 77 -3.85 -8.34 -10.53
C LYS A 77 -3.44 -7.66 -11.83
N THR A 78 -2.16 -7.28 -11.95
CA THR A 78 -1.60 -6.79 -13.20
C THR A 78 -1.78 -7.81 -14.32
N ARG A 79 -2.34 -7.35 -15.46
CA ARG A 79 -2.59 -8.21 -16.62
C ARG A 79 -1.27 -8.79 -17.15
N GLY A 80 -1.25 -10.10 -17.38
CA GLY A 80 -0.06 -10.80 -17.88
C GLY A 80 1.06 -10.98 -16.85
N ALA A 81 0.84 -10.60 -15.58
CA ALA A 81 1.82 -10.84 -14.53
C ALA A 81 1.72 -12.26 -13.96
N GLU A 82 2.88 -12.86 -13.68
CA GLU A 82 3.00 -14.10 -12.92
C GLU A 82 3.16 -13.81 -11.42
N GLY A 83 2.86 -14.81 -10.58
CA GLY A 83 2.99 -14.68 -9.13
C GLY A 83 1.84 -13.94 -8.43
N PRO A 84 1.95 -13.73 -7.11
CA PRO A 84 0.93 -13.08 -6.29
C PRO A 84 0.97 -11.54 -6.44
N VAL A 85 -0.08 -10.89 -5.93
CA VAL A 85 -0.03 -9.46 -5.59
C VAL A 85 0.73 -9.31 -4.28
N THR A 86 1.72 -8.42 -4.23
CA THR A 86 2.44 -8.11 -2.98
C THR A 86 2.39 -6.63 -2.69
N ILE A 87 2.17 -6.28 -1.43
CA ILE A 87 2.22 -4.91 -0.94
C ILE A 87 2.99 -4.92 0.38
N GLU A 88 4.07 -4.16 0.44
CA GLU A 88 4.86 -3.94 1.64
C GLU A 88 4.83 -2.46 2.01
N ILE A 89 4.54 -2.17 3.28
CA ILE A 89 4.66 -0.85 3.87
C ILE A 89 5.63 -0.92 5.03
N LYS A 90 6.55 0.05 5.08
CA LYS A 90 7.31 0.35 6.31
C LYS A 90 6.79 1.64 6.88
N TYR A 91 6.35 1.61 8.13
CA TYR A 91 5.83 2.79 8.81
C TYR A 91 6.41 2.92 10.22
N ARG A 92 6.53 4.16 10.68
CA ARG A 92 7.01 4.52 12.01
C ARG A 92 5.85 5.01 12.85
N GLU A 93 5.65 4.33 13.98
CA GLU A 93 4.74 4.73 15.06
C GLU A 93 5.58 5.28 16.22
N PRO A 94 5.21 6.41 16.85
CA PRO A 94 5.93 6.91 18.02
C PRO A 94 5.99 5.87 19.14
N GLY A 95 7.20 5.64 19.64
CA GLY A 95 7.42 4.67 20.72
C GLY A 95 7.64 3.23 20.25
N TYR A 96 7.58 2.95 18.94
CA TYR A 96 7.86 1.63 18.37
C TYR A 96 9.04 1.68 17.39
N PRO A 97 9.79 0.56 17.25
CA PRO A 97 10.70 0.38 16.12
C PRO A 97 9.98 0.50 14.77
N LEU A 98 10.74 0.65 13.68
CA LEU A 98 10.18 0.65 12.33
C LEU A 98 9.41 -0.66 12.08
N VAL A 99 8.11 -0.54 11.78
CA VAL A 99 7.22 -1.69 11.54
C VAL A 99 7.18 -1.97 10.06
N THR A 100 7.33 -3.25 9.69
CA THR A 100 7.14 -3.73 8.31
C THR A 100 5.86 -4.55 8.24
N TYR A 101 4.91 -4.08 7.44
CA TYR A 101 3.72 -4.83 7.08
C TYR A 101 3.90 -5.41 5.67
N HIS A 102 3.71 -6.72 5.52
CA HIS A 102 3.86 -7.42 4.25
C HIS A 102 2.60 -8.23 3.94
N LEU A 103 1.88 -7.84 2.89
CA LEU A 103 0.68 -8.51 2.40
C LEU A 103 0.98 -9.24 1.10
N VAL A 104 0.65 -10.53 1.07
CA VAL A 104 0.71 -11.37 -0.12
C VAL A 104 -0.67 -11.92 -0.40
N VAL A 105 -1.20 -11.65 -1.58
CA VAL A 105 -2.49 -12.18 -2.03
C VAL A 105 -2.26 -13.01 -3.28
N SER A 106 -2.55 -14.30 -3.17
CA SER A 106 -2.64 -15.20 -4.30
C SER A 106 -4.10 -15.61 -4.48
N SER A 107 -4.56 -15.72 -5.72
CA SER A 107 -5.77 -16.49 -6.01
C SER A 107 -5.43 -17.96 -5.76
N GLY A 108 -5.90 -18.51 -4.65
CA GLY A 108 -5.92 -19.96 -4.44
C GLY A 108 -6.69 -20.64 -5.58
N ARG A 109 -6.29 -21.87 -5.92
CA ARG A 109 -7.21 -22.80 -6.57
C ARG A 109 -8.35 -23.14 -5.62
#